data_AF-A0A2V6RZS5-F1
#
_entry.id   AF-A0A2V6RZS5-F1
#
_cell.length_a   1.000
_cell.length_b   1.000
_cell.length_c   1.000
_cell.angle_alpha   90.00
_cell.angle_beta   90.00
_cell.angle_gamma   90.00
#
_symmetry.space_group_name_H-M   'P 1'
#
loop_
_entity.id
_entity.type
_entity.pdbx_description
1 polymer ?
#
loop_
_entity_poly.entity_id
_entity_poly.type
_entity_poly.pdbx_seq_one_letter_code
_entity_poly.pdbx_strand_id
1 'polypeptide(L)'
;RVFVLLVLGFGTFEWMVRTARIRAPRAALIFPILCAVGGALLLTHSHASLNLKSEYLIEVTHAPLGILGMLVGWGRWLELRLPPGEGNIPGRIWAVCLMLVGLLLIFYREA
;
A
#
# COMPACT_ATOMS: atom_id res chain seq x y z
N ARG A 1 -13.63 1.56 8.81
CA ARG A 1 -12.69 0.81 9.71
C ARG A 1 -12.17 -0.50 9.11
N VAL A 2 -12.88 -1.14 8.17
CA VAL A 2 -12.47 -2.41 7.53
C VAL A 2 -11.08 -2.34 6.91
N PHE A 3 -10.70 -1.20 6.33
CA PHE A 3 -9.38 -0.98 5.74
C PHE A 3 -8.22 -1.15 6.73
N VAL A 4 -8.40 -0.78 8.01
CA VAL A 4 -7.37 -0.98 9.04
C VAL A 4 -7.13 -2.47 9.27
N LEU A 5 -8.21 -3.28 9.33
CA LEU A 5 -8.10 -4.72 9.49
C LEU A 5 -7.41 -5.37 8.28
N LEU A 6 -7.72 -4.90 7.07
CA LEU A 6 -7.04 -5.35 5.85
C LEU A 6 -5.54 -5.03 5.88
N VAL A 7 -5.15 -3.81 6.29
CA VAL A 7 -3.73 -3.44 6.41
C VAL A 7 -3.02 -4.28 7.47
N LEU A 8 -3.67 -4.57 8.61
CA LEU A 8 -3.11 -5.49 9.61
C LEU A 8 -2.96 -6.92 9.05
N GLY A 9 -3.95 -7.41 8.31
CA GLY A 9 -3.88 -8.69 7.61
C GLY A 9 -2.72 -8.76 6.60
N PHE A 10 -2.53 -7.70 5.81
CA PHE A 10 -1.42 -7.64 4.87
C PHE A 10 -0.06 -7.52 5.57
N GLY A 11 0.04 -6.72 6.62
CA GLY A 11 1.26 -6.58 7.41
C GLY A 11 1.67 -7.90 8.08
N THR A 12 0.71 -8.65 8.63
CA THR A 12 0.95 -9.99 9.21
C THR A 12 1.34 -11.01 8.15
N PHE A 13 0.69 -11.01 6.98
CA PHE A 13 1.08 -11.87 5.86
C PHE A 13 2.52 -11.61 5.41
N GLU A 14 2.86 -10.34 5.19
CA GLU A 14 4.20 -9.93 4.76
C GLU A 14 5.25 -10.27 5.84
N TRP A 15 4.92 -10.09 7.13
CA TRP A 15 5.76 -10.55 8.24
C TRP A 15 6.04 -12.07 8.15
N MET A 16 5.01 -12.88 7.92
CA MET A 16 5.15 -14.33 7.81
C MET A 16 6.03 -14.74 6.62
N VAL A 17 5.93 -14.04 5.50
CA VAL A 17 6.82 -14.24 4.33
C VAL A 17 8.26 -13.89 4.69
N ARG A 18 8.50 -12.73 5.32
CA ARG A 18 9.85 -12.27 5.70
C ARG A 18 10.54 -13.15 6.73
N THR A 19 9.78 -13.70 7.67
CA THR A 19 10.31 -14.59 8.72
C THR A 19 10.41 -16.05 8.26
N ALA A 20 10.26 -16.32 6.96
CA ALA A 20 10.30 -17.65 6.36
C ALA A 20 9.31 -18.66 6.99
N ARG A 21 8.25 -18.15 7.64
CA ARG A 21 7.09 -18.96 8.07
C ARG A 21 6.30 -19.43 6.85
N ILE A 22 6.28 -18.62 5.79
CA ILE A 22 5.81 -19.00 4.45
C ILE A 22 7.02 -19.07 3.53
N ARG A 23 7.37 -20.28 3.07
CA ARG A 23 8.59 -20.53 2.27
C ARG A 23 8.38 -20.44 0.76
N ALA A 24 7.22 -19.99 0.30
CA ALA A 24 6.91 -19.91 -1.13
C ALA A 24 7.44 -18.60 -1.75
N PRO A 25 8.42 -18.63 -2.67
CA PRO A 25 8.99 -17.42 -3.27
C PRO A 25 7.96 -16.60 -4.04
N ARG A 26 6.96 -17.27 -4.63
CA ARG A 26 5.84 -16.62 -5.33
C ARG A 26 4.89 -15.88 -4.39
N ALA A 27 4.76 -16.33 -3.14
CA ALA A 27 3.89 -15.69 -2.17
C ALA A 27 4.38 -14.27 -1.81
N ALA A 28 5.68 -14.03 -1.89
CA ALA A 28 6.27 -12.71 -1.67
C ALA A 28 5.85 -11.65 -2.71
N LEU A 29 5.35 -12.06 -3.88
CA LEU A 29 4.90 -11.14 -4.92
C LEU A 29 3.43 -10.75 -4.77
N ILE A 30 2.65 -11.48 -3.96
CA ILE A 30 1.20 -11.23 -3.80
C ILE A 30 0.98 -9.84 -3.20
N PHE A 31 1.66 -9.54 -2.09
CA PHE A 31 1.56 -8.25 -1.41
C PHE A 31 1.92 -7.06 -2.31
N PRO A 32 3.11 -7.01 -2.96
CA PRO A 32 3.46 -5.88 -3.81
C PRO A 32 2.52 -5.71 -5.02
N ILE A 33 2.03 -6.80 -5.62
CA ILE A 33 1.06 -6.73 -6.73
C ILE A 33 -0.26 -6.13 -6.24
N LEU A 34 -0.78 -6.58 -5.09
CA LEU A 34 -2.02 -6.06 -4.55
C LEU A 34 -1.93 -4.57 -4.21
N CYS A 35 -0.81 -4.12 -3.63
CA CYS A 35 -0.58 -2.70 -3.37
C CYS A 35 -0.45 -1.87 -4.65
N ALA A 36 0.27 -2.38 -5.65
CA ALA A 36 0.44 -1.73 -6.95
C ALA A 36 -0.90 -1.57 -7.69
N VAL A 37 -1.65 -2.67 -7.84
CA VAL A 37 -2.94 -2.68 -8.54
C VAL A 37 -3.98 -1.90 -7.75
N GLY A 38 -4.06 -2.09 -6.44
CA GLY A 38 -4.98 -1.35 -5.58
C GLY A 38 -4.71 0.15 -5.60
N GLY A 39 -3.44 0.56 -5.52
CA GLY A 39 -3.03 1.96 -5.64
C GLY A 39 -3.39 2.56 -7.00
N ALA A 40 -3.13 1.84 -8.10
CA ALA A 40 -3.52 2.28 -9.43
C ALA A 40 -5.03 2.43 -9.59
N LEU A 41 -5.82 1.48 -9.07
CA LEU A 41 -7.28 1.56 -9.09
C LEU A 41 -7.80 2.76 -8.29
N LEU A 42 -7.22 3.04 -7.12
CA LEU A 42 -7.55 4.22 -6.32
C LEU A 42 -7.28 5.53 -7.07
N LEU A 43 -6.22 5.59 -7.87
CA LEU A 43 -5.87 6.79 -8.65
C LEU A 43 -6.70 6.95 -9.93
N THR A 44 -7.16 5.85 -10.50
CA THR A 44 -7.86 5.85 -11.79
C THR A 44 -9.37 5.80 -11.68
N HIS A 45 -9.90 5.58 -10.48
CA HIS A 45 -11.34 5.64 -10.25
C HIS A 45 -11.82 7.10 -10.29
N SER A 46 -12.78 7.39 -11.17
CA SER A 46 -13.34 8.74 -11.34
C SER A 46 -14.60 8.93 -10.49
N HIS A 47 -14.64 9.98 -9.66
CA HIS A 47 -15.82 10.35 -8.89
C HIS A 47 -16.66 11.37 -9.67
N ALA A 48 -17.65 10.93 -10.42
CA ALA A 48 -18.64 11.85 -11.03
C ALA A 48 -19.66 12.28 -9.97
N SER A 49 -19.29 13.20 -9.08
CA SER A 49 -20.21 13.78 -8.09
C SER A 49 -20.63 15.19 -8.51
N LEU A 50 -21.91 15.53 -8.36
CA LEU A 50 -22.39 16.91 -8.66
C LEU A 50 -21.97 17.94 -7.58
N ASN A 51 -21.17 17.53 -6.59
CA ASN A 51 -20.78 18.35 -5.45
C ASN A 51 -19.26 18.40 -5.33
N LEU A 52 -18.69 19.52 -5.80
CA LEU A 52 -17.25 19.79 -5.81
C LEU A 52 -16.60 19.63 -4.43
N LYS A 53 -17.35 19.86 -3.34
CA LYS A 53 -16.83 19.71 -1.98
C LYS A 53 -16.66 18.25 -1.58
N SER A 54 -17.58 17.37 -1.97
CA SER A 54 -17.41 15.93 -1.72
C SER A 54 -16.31 15.34 -2.60
N GLU A 55 -16.19 15.80 -3.84
CA GLU A 55 -15.14 15.37 -4.76
C GLU A 55 -13.74 15.72 -4.23
N TYR A 56 -13.55 16.97 -3.79
CA TYR A 56 -12.28 17.40 -3.19
C TYR A 56 -11.91 16.62 -1.92
N LEU A 57 -12.88 16.39 -1.01
CA LEU A 57 -12.63 15.64 0.22
C LEU A 57 -12.24 14.18 -0.04
N ILE A 58 -12.86 13.58 -1.06
CA ILE A 58 -12.54 12.22 -1.50
C ILE A 58 -11.16 12.18 -2.14
N GLU A 59 -10.85 13.13 -3.03
CA GLU A 59 -9.56 13.24 -3.71
C GLU A 59 -8.39 13.43 -2.72
N VAL A 60 -8.53 14.33 -1.75
CA VAL A 60 -7.53 14.57 -0.70
C VAL A 60 -7.25 13.34 0.16
N THR A 61 -8.18 12.37 0.21
CA THR A 61 -7.99 11.14 0.96
C THR A 61 -7.50 9.98 0.08
N HIS A 62 -8.10 9.80 -1.09
CA HIS A 62 -7.83 8.65 -1.96
C HIS A 62 -6.54 8.82 -2.75
N ALA A 63 -6.22 10.03 -3.21
CA ALA A 63 -5.02 10.26 -4.01
C ALA A 63 -3.73 10.00 -3.19
N PRO A 64 -3.58 10.49 -1.95
CA PRO A 64 -2.40 10.16 -1.15
C PRO A 64 -2.29 8.67 -0.85
N LEU A 65 -3.40 8.00 -0.50
CA LEU A 65 -3.42 6.56 -0.26
C LEU A 65 -3.04 5.76 -1.52
N GLY A 66 -3.54 6.18 -2.70
CA GLY A 66 -3.21 5.57 -3.98
C GLY A 66 -1.73 5.70 -4.33
N ILE A 67 -1.15 6.90 -4.17
CA ILE A 67 0.27 7.16 -4.40
C ILE A 67 1.13 6.33 -3.44
N LEU A 68 0.82 6.36 -2.14
CA LEU A 68 1.57 5.59 -1.15
C LEU A 68 1.46 4.08 -1.42
N GLY A 69 0.28 3.58 -1.78
CA GLY A 69 0.08 2.18 -2.17
C GLY A 69 0.92 1.77 -3.38
N MET A 70 1.00 2.64 -4.39
CA MET A 70 1.88 2.45 -5.55
C MET A 70 3.36 2.35 -5.13
N LEU A 71 3.82 3.27 -4.28
CA LEU A 71 5.19 3.28 -3.76
C LEU A 71 5.50 2.04 -2.91
N VAL A 72 4.54 1.58 -2.11
CA VAL A 72 4.66 0.33 -1.34
C VAL A 72 4.85 -0.86 -2.29
N GLY A 73 3.97 -0.97 -3.30
CA GLY A 73 3.99 -2.08 -4.26
C GLY A 73 5.30 -2.16 -5.04
N TRP A 74 5.69 -1.07 -5.68
CA TRP A 74 6.93 -1.02 -6.47
C TRP A 74 8.19 -1.10 -5.61
N GLY A 75 8.21 -0.43 -4.45
CA GLY A 75 9.36 -0.47 -3.54
C GLY A 75 9.63 -1.89 -3.03
N ARG A 76 8.56 -2.62 -2.66
CA ARG A 76 8.69 -4.02 -2.24
C ARG A 76 9.05 -4.95 -3.41
N TRP A 77 8.50 -4.72 -4.60
CA TRP A 77 8.88 -5.47 -5.80
C TRP A 77 10.37 -5.29 -6.13
N LEU A 78 10.89 -4.06 -6.06
CA LEU A 78 12.30 -3.76 -6.31
C LEU A 78 13.20 -4.38 -5.24
N GLU A 79 12.85 -4.28 -3.96
CA GLU A 79 13.62 -4.92 -2.88
C GLU A 79 13.76 -6.43 -3.10
N LEU A 80 12.73 -7.09 -3.65
CA LEU A 80 12.75 -8.53 -3.93
C LEU A 80 13.60 -8.92 -5.15
N ARG A 81 13.78 -8.01 -6.11
CA ARG A 81 14.45 -8.32 -7.39
C ARG A 81 15.85 -7.76 -7.50
N LEU A 82 16.19 -6.74 -6.72
CA LEU A 82 17.52 -6.17 -6.73
C LEU A 82 18.52 -7.06 -5.95
N PRO A 83 19.80 -7.04 -6.34
CA PRO A 83 20.84 -7.72 -5.60
C PRO A 83 20.94 -7.25 -4.13
N PRO A 84 21.52 -8.08 -3.24
CA PRO A 84 21.80 -7.67 -1.87
C PRO A 84 22.62 -6.36 -1.84
N GLY A 85 22.14 -5.36 -1.11
CA GLY A 85 22.75 -4.03 -1.04
C GLY A 85 21.94 -2.94 -1.75
N GLU A 86 21.51 -3.19 -2.98
CA GLU A 86 20.71 -2.24 -3.78
C GLU A 86 19.23 -2.24 -3.36
N GLY A 87 18.72 -3.38 -2.88
CA GLY A 87 17.35 -3.50 -2.36
C GLY A 87 17.10 -2.73 -1.05
N ASN A 88 18.14 -2.23 -0.37
CA ASN A 88 18.00 -1.58 0.94
C ASN A 88 17.19 -0.28 0.88
N ILE A 89 17.40 0.54 -0.15
CA ILE A 89 16.71 1.82 -0.30
C ILE A 89 15.22 1.59 -0.63
N PRO A 90 14.85 0.81 -1.67
CA PRO A 90 13.45 0.45 -1.92
C PRO A 90 12.79 -0.21 -0.71
N GLY A 91 13.54 -1.05 0.01
CA GLY A 91 13.15 -1.69 1.26
C GLY A 91 12.69 -0.69 2.34
N ARG A 92 13.46 0.38 2.55
CA ARG A 92 13.10 1.44 3.50
C ARG A 92 11.92 2.27 3.00
N ILE A 93 11.89 2.58 1.70
CA ILE A 93 10.83 3.40 1.09
C ILE A 93 9.46 2.73 1.27
N TRP A 94 9.31 1.47 0.90
CA TRP A 94 8.00 0.81 1.01
C TRP A 94 7.57 0.68 2.49
N ALA A 95 8.50 0.42 3.41
CA ALA A 95 8.18 0.30 4.83
C ALA A 95 7.66 1.62 5.41
N VAL A 96 8.33 2.74 5.09
CA VAL A 96 7.88 4.09 5.49
C VAL A 96 6.52 4.42 4.86
N CYS A 97 6.33 4.14 3.58
CA CYS A 97 5.06 4.40 2.90
C CYS A 97 3.91 3.59 3.51
N LEU A 98 4.14 2.32 3.86
CA LEU A 98 3.12 1.48 4.49
C LEU A 98 2.76 1.99 5.89
N MET A 99 3.74 2.47 6.65
CA MET A 99 3.51 3.11 7.95
C MET A 99 2.64 4.37 7.80
N LEU A 100 2.93 5.21 6.79
CA LEU A 100 2.14 6.41 6.50
C LEU A 100 0.69 6.06 6.10
N VAL A 101 0.48 4.99 5.32
CA VAL A 101 -0.86 4.47 5.00
C VAL A 101 -1.61 4.10 6.29
N GLY A 102 -0.97 3.34 7.19
CA GLY A 102 -1.57 3.00 8.48
C GLY A 102 -1.93 4.22 9.31
N LEU A 103 -1.05 5.22 9.36
CA LEU A 103 -1.27 6.47 10.08
C LEU A 103 -2.45 7.26 9.50
N LEU A 104 -2.51 7.40 8.17
CA LEU A 104 -3.62 8.05 7.47
C LEU A 104 -4.95 7.36 7.79
N LEU A 105 -4.98 6.02 7.81
CA LEU A 105 -6.20 5.26 8.10
C LEU A 105 -6.65 5.36 9.56
N ILE A 106 -5.74 5.61 10.51
CA ILE A 106 -6.09 5.88 11.90
C ILE A 106 -6.77 7.24 12.03
N PHE A 107 -6.25 8.26 11.34
CA PHE A 107 -6.82 9.61 11.35
C PHE A 107 -8.03 9.77 10.42
N TYR A 108 -8.21 8.85 9.47
CA TYR A 108 -9.38 8.80 8.63
C TYR A 108 -10.64 8.49 9.46
N ARG A 109 -11.49 9.49 9.64
CA ARG A 109 -12.87 9.31 10.09
C ARG A 109 -13.74 9.12 8.85
N GLU A 110 -14.35 7.94 8.74
CA GLU A 110 -15.56 7.77 7.91
C GLU A 110 -16.60 8.75 8.49
N ALA A 111 -16.85 9.85 7.77
CA ALA A 111 -17.80 10.89 8.15
C ALA A 111 -19.24 10.43 7.92
#